data_AF-A0A7S1EMZ6-F1
#
_entry.id   AF-A0A7S1EMZ6-F1
#
_cell.length_a   1.000
_cell.length_b   1.000
_cell.length_c   1.000
_cell.angle_alpha   90.00
_cell.angle_beta   90.00
_cell.angle_gamma   90.00
#
_symmetry.space_group_name_H-M   'P 1'
#
loop_
_entity.id
_entity.type
_entity.pdbx_description
1 polymer ?
#
loop_
_entity_poly.entity_id
_entity_poly.type
_entity_poly.pdbx_seq_one_letter_code
_entity_poly.pdbx_strand_id
1 'polypeptide(L)'
;TGQGEAQTGGVGIKIEAPESPLDADEDDLYIRVDEVVSGGPADEASIMAPDDVLLEVDGRKLAGMTVEGVRGLIVGPVGTPVTIKAVSAADSTKYIVTLVRSAGSSDDPYATTVARHA
;
A
#
# COMPACT_ATOMS: atom_id res chain seq x y z
N THR A 1 18.98 -28.88 4.03
CA THR A 1 18.58 -27.76 4.92
C THR A 1 17.77 -26.81 4.09
N GLY A 2 16.43 -26.84 4.23
CA GLY A 2 15.53 -26.05 3.39
C GLY A 2 15.72 -24.55 3.69
N GLN A 3 16.04 -23.79 2.65
CA GLN A 3 16.08 -22.33 2.72
C GLN A 3 14.63 -21.84 2.92
N GLY A 4 14.32 -21.30 4.10
CA GLY A 4 13.04 -20.63 4.32
C GLY A 4 13.06 -19.31 3.55
N GLU A 5 12.53 -19.30 2.34
CA GLU A 5 12.36 -18.09 1.55
C GLU A 5 11.38 -17.16 2.28
N ALA A 6 11.79 -15.92 2.54
CA ALA A 6 10.93 -14.95 3.22
C ALA A 6 9.73 -14.62 2.32
N GLN A 7 8.54 -15.06 2.73
CA GLN A 7 7.30 -14.73 2.03
C GLN A 7 7.09 -13.21 2.10
N THR A 8 6.86 -12.57 0.94
CA THR A 8 6.49 -11.15 0.87
C THR A 8 4.99 -11.00 0.70
N GLY A 9 4.45 -9.94 1.30
CA GLY A 9 3.02 -9.63 1.32
C GLY A 9 2.77 -8.13 1.34
N GLY A 10 1.53 -7.76 1.05
CA GLY A 10 1.05 -6.38 1.13
C GLY A 10 0.12 -6.18 2.32
N VAL A 11 -0.62 -5.07 2.30
CA VAL A 11 -1.59 -4.72 3.34
C VAL A 11 -3.05 -4.75 2.87
N GLY A 12 -3.31 -5.31 1.69
CA GLY A 12 -4.68 -5.45 1.17
C GLY A 12 -5.28 -4.13 0.68
N ILE A 13 -4.49 -3.30 -0.02
CA ILE A 13 -4.99 -2.11 -0.72
C ILE A 13 -4.51 -2.12 -2.18
N LYS A 14 -5.37 -1.63 -3.08
CA LYS A 14 -4.98 -1.20 -4.43
C LYS A 14 -4.71 0.30 -4.37
N ILE A 15 -3.67 0.74 -5.07
CA ILE A 15 -3.29 2.14 -5.15
C ILE A 15 -3.21 2.58 -6.59
N GLU A 16 -3.51 3.85 -6.83
CA GLU A 16 -3.39 4.46 -8.14
C GLU A 16 -2.83 5.88 -8.04
N ALA A 17 -2.30 6.36 -9.16
CA ALA A 17 -1.92 7.76 -9.35
C ALA A 17 -2.97 8.45 -10.23
N PRO A 18 -3.15 9.77 -10.10
CA PRO A 18 -4.08 10.53 -10.93
C PRO A 18 -3.78 10.36 -12.42
N GLU A 19 -4.83 10.25 -13.24
CA GLU A 19 -4.73 9.96 -14.68
C GLU A 19 -4.02 11.07 -15.49
N SER A 20 -4.03 12.31 -15.01
CA SER A 20 -3.35 13.45 -15.64
C SER A 20 -2.36 14.09 -14.66
N PRO A 21 -1.04 13.78 -14.77
CA PRO A 21 -0.02 14.54 -14.06
C PRO A 21 0.18 15.95 -14.64
N LEU A 22 -0.53 16.32 -15.71
CA LEU A 22 -0.38 17.61 -16.40
C LEU A 22 -1.20 18.73 -15.76
N ASP A 23 -2.19 18.39 -14.94
CA ASP A 23 -3.02 19.33 -14.17
C ASP A 23 -2.63 19.36 -12.68
N ALA A 24 -1.68 18.50 -12.29
CA ALA A 24 -1.11 18.44 -10.96
C ALA A 24 0.24 19.15 -10.97
N ASP A 25 0.46 20.09 -10.05
CA ASP A 25 1.82 20.50 -9.70
C ASP A 25 2.66 19.25 -9.34
N GLU A 26 4.00 19.29 -9.47
CA GLU A 26 4.84 18.14 -9.08
C GLU A 26 4.63 17.73 -7.60
N ASP A 27 4.14 18.66 -6.78
CA ASP A 27 3.71 18.47 -5.39
C ASP A 27 2.30 17.87 -5.23
N ASP A 28 1.49 17.83 -6.30
CA ASP A 28 0.12 17.28 -6.38
C ASP A 28 0.07 15.87 -7.02
N LEU A 29 1.22 15.27 -7.32
CA LEU A 29 1.31 13.83 -7.60
C LEU A 29 1.11 13.04 -6.31
N TYR A 30 -0.15 12.85 -5.93
CA TYR A 30 -0.55 12.06 -4.77
C TYR A 30 -0.98 10.64 -5.17
N ILE A 31 -0.78 9.69 -4.25
CA ILE A 31 -1.23 8.31 -4.40
C ILE A 31 -2.52 8.15 -3.61
N ARG A 32 -3.56 7.60 -4.25
CA ARG A 32 -4.85 7.32 -3.60
C ARG A 32 -5.10 5.82 -3.46
N VAL A 33 -5.91 5.45 -2.49
CA VAL A 33 -6.49 4.11 -2.38
C VAL A 33 -7.55 3.96 -3.46
N ASP A 34 -7.34 3.03 -4.38
CA ASP A 34 -8.34 2.63 -5.39
C ASP A 34 -9.36 1.68 -4.76
N GLU A 35 -8.89 0.69 -3.99
CA GLU A 35 -9.71 -0.35 -3.38
C GLU A 35 -9.10 -0.89 -2.10
N VAL A 36 -9.93 -1.29 -1.16
CA VAL A 36 -9.53 -2.08 0.01
C VAL A 36 -9.93 -3.54 -0.22
N VAL A 37 -8.95 -4.44 -0.16
CA VAL A 37 -9.15 -5.87 -0.40
C VAL A 37 -9.80 -6.51 0.81
N SER A 38 -11.02 -7.05 0.64
CA SER A 38 -11.78 -7.71 1.70
C SER A 38 -11.01 -8.87 2.34
N GLY A 39 -11.03 -8.95 3.67
CA GLY A 39 -10.25 -9.95 4.42
C GLY A 39 -8.73 -9.71 4.42
N GLY A 40 -8.27 -8.60 3.85
CA GLY A 40 -6.88 -8.15 3.95
C GLY A 40 -6.62 -7.30 5.20
N PRO A 41 -5.35 -7.02 5.55
CA PRO A 41 -5.00 -6.26 6.75
C PRO A 41 -5.66 -4.87 6.87
N ALA A 42 -5.84 -4.16 5.75
CA ALA A 42 -6.50 -2.86 5.73
C ALA A 42 -8.01 -2.95 5.98
N ASP A 43 -8.68 -3.99 5.46
CA ASP A 43 -10.10 -4.27 5.68
C ASP A 43 -10.36 -4.62 7.16
N GLU A 44 -9.55 -5.54 7.72
CA GLU A 44 -9.63 -5.93 9.12
C GLU A 44 -9.42 -4.74 10.08
N ALA A 45 -8.58 -3.77 9.69
CA ALA A 45 -8.38 -2.55 10.46
C ALA A 45 -9.58 -1.60 10.38
N SER A 46 -10.36 -1.63 9.28
CA SER A 46 -11.54 -0.78 9.05
C SER A 46 -11.30 0.72 9.23
N ILE A 47 -10.06 1.17 8.96
CA ILE A 47 -9.63 2.58 9.09
C ILE A 47 -9.46 3.24 7.73
N MET A 48 -9.03 2.50 6.72
CA MET A 48 -8.79 3.01 5.37
C MET A 48 -10.01 2.82 4.50
N ALA A 49 -10.26 3.79 3.61
CA ALA A 49 -11.33 3.72 2.62
C ALA A 49 -10.79 4.00 1.21
N PRO A 50 -11.52 3.60 0.15
CA PRO A 50 -11.29 4.12 -1.19
C PRO A 50 -11.25 5.65 -1.21
N ASP A 51 -10.50 6.19 -2.16
CA ASP A 51 -10.18 7.61 -2.34
C ASP A 51 -9.28 8.24 -1.28
N ASP A 52 -8.97 7.55 -0.17
CA ASP A 52 -8.01 8.07 0.82
C ASP A 52 -6.65 8.33 0.19
N VAL A 53 -6.03 9.45 0.56
CA VAL A 53 -4.76 9.91 -0.03
C VAL A 53 -3.60 9.54 0.88
N LEU A 54 -2.67 8.72 0.38
CA LEU A 54 -1.47 8.33 1.13
C LEU A 54 -0.44 9.46 1.08
N LEU A 55 0.11 9.80 2.24
CA LEU A 55 1.12 10.85 2.41
C LEU A 55 2.50 10.29 2.72
N GLU A 56 2.57 9.28 3.61
CA GLU A 56 3.83 8.70 4.05
C GLU A 56 3.71 7.19 4.29
N VAL A 57 4.79 6.45 4.03
CA VAL A 57 4.96 5.05 4.42
C VAL A 57 6.24 4.91 5.25
N ASP A 58 6.13 4.42 6.48
CA ASP A 58 7.21 4.30 7.46
C ASP A 58 8.00 5.62 7.62
N GLY A 59 7.27 6.75 7.62
CA GLY A 59 7.83 8.10 7.73
C GLY A 59 8.48 8.64 6.45
N ARG A 60 8.47 7.91 5.34
CA ARG A 60 8.92 8.39 4.03
C ARG A 60 7.77 9.03 3.28
N LYS A 61 7.95 10.28 2.86
CA LYS A 61 6.97 11.00 2.03
C LYS A 61 6.81 10.35 0.67
N LEU A 62 5.56 10.29 0.20
CA LEU A 62 5.20 9.70 -1.10
C LEU A 62 5.09 10.72 -2.23
N ALA A 63 5.05 12.02 -1.91
CA ALA A 63 4.99 13.08 -2.92
C ALA A 63 6.12 12.94 -3.95
N GLY A 64 5.77 12.98 -5.23
CA GLY A 64 6.70 12.78 -6.35
C GLY A 64 7.17 11.33 -6.56
N MET A 65 6.66 10.35 -5.80
CA MET A 65 6.94 8.93 -6.04
C MET A 65 5.98 8.35 -7.09
N THR A 66 6.47 7.42 -7.90
CA THR A 66 5.63 6.63 -8.79
C THR A 66 4.83 5.58 -8.00
N VAL A 67 3.73 5.10 -8.57
CA VAL A 67 2.92 4.00 -8.01
C VAL A 67 3.80 2.79 -7.69
N GLU A 68 4.72 2.42 -8.58
CA GLU A 68 5.67 1.31 -8.35
C GLU A 68 6.61 1.57 -7.17
N GLY A 69 7.09 2.81 -7.02
CA GLY A 69 7.93 3.22 -5.90
C GLY A 69 7.19 3.08 -4.57
N VAL A 70 5.94 3.54 -4.51
CA VAL A 70 5.10 3.42 -3.31
C VAL A 70 4.74 1.97 -3.01
N ARG A 71 4.40 1.17 -4.03
CA ARG A 71 4.18 -0.27 -3.89
C ARG A 71 5.39 -0.97 -3.27
N GLY A 72 6.60 -0.58 -3.66
CA GLY A 72 7.85 -1.11 -3.09
C GLY A 72 8.08 -0.78 -1.61
N LEU A 73 7.40 0.24 -1.07
CA LEU A 73 7.42 0.55 0.37
C LEU A 73 6.35 -0.24 1.14
N ILE A 74 5.19 -0.46 0.52
CA ILE A 74 4.05 -1.16 1.14
C ILE A 74 4.29 -2.66 1.16
N VAL A 75 4.83 -3.24 0.08
CA VAL A 75 5.15 -4.66 0.00
C VAL A 75 6.45 -4.97 0.75
N GLY A 76 6.43 -6.01 1.57
CA GLY A 76 7.58 -6.40 2.39
C GLY A 76 7.37 -7.78 3.03
N PRO A 77 8.23 -8.19 3.97
CA PRO A 77 8.14 -9.51 4.59
C PRO A 77 6.81 -9.69 5.34
N VAL A 78 6.14 -10.82 5.15
CA VAL A 78 4.89 -11.17 5.85
C VAL A 78 5.11 -11.17 7.36
N GLY A 79 4.11 -10.71 8.10
CA GLY A 79 4.16 -10.56 9.55
C GLY A 79 4.91 -9.31 10.03
N THR A 80 5.50 -8.52 9.13
CA THR A 80 6.11 -7.24 9.51
C THR A 80 5.11 -6.09 9.44
N PRO A 81 5.19 -5.11 10.35
CA PRO A 81 4.34 -3.94 10.31
C PRO A 81 4.79 -2.94 9.23
N VAL A 82 3.84 -2.11 8.79
CA VAL A 82 4.07 -0.90 8.00
C VAL A 82 3.16 0.20 8.51
N THR A 83 3.73 1.38 8.73
CA THR A 83 2.98 2.56 9.17
C THR A 83 2.64 3.44 7.98
N ILE A 84 1.37 3.73 7.76
CA ILE A 84 0.90 4.59 6.68
C ILE A 84 0.24 5.83 7.28
N LYS A 85 0.67 7.00 6.84
CA LYS A 85 -0.03 8.26 7.08
C LYS A 85 -0.87 8.59 5.85
N ALA A 86 -2.14 8.89 6.05
CA ALA A 86 -3.07 9.21 4.98
C ALA A 86 -4.01 10.37 5.37
N VAL A 87 -4.75 10.87 4.39
CA VAL A 87 -5.85 11.83 4.55
C VAL A 87 -7.13 11.13 4.16
N SER A 88 -8.16 11.21 5.02
CA SER A 88 -9.47 10.68 4.68
C SER A 88 -10.13 11.51 3.57
N ALA A 89 -10.63 10.84 2.53
CA ALA A 89 -11.39 11.52 1.48
C ALA A 89 -12.74 12.06 1.98
N ALA A 90 -13.31 11.46 3.04
CA ALA A 90 -14.64 11.82 3.54
C ALA A 90 -14.67 13.18 4.25
N ASP A 91 -13.65 13.48 5.04
CA ASP A 91 -13.63 14.65 5.92
C ASP A 91 -12.28 15.39 5.95
N SER A 92 -11.31 15.00 5.11
CA SER A 92 -9.98 15.59 5.02
C SER A 92 -9.13 15.50 6.29
N THR A 93 -9.49 14.64 7.26
CA THR A 93 -8.69 14.42 8.46
C THR A 93 -7.46 13.55 8.15
N LYS A 94 -6.31 13.97 8.69
CA LYS A 94 -5.08 13.18 8.64
C LYS A 94 -5.11 12.09 9.69
N TYR A 95 -4.79 10.86 9.31
CA TYR A 95 -4.69 9.74 10.24
C TYR A 95 -3.43 8.91 9.96
N ILE A 96 -3.07 8.10 10.95
CA ILE A 96 -1.94 7.17 10.87
C ILE A 96 -2.46 5.79 11.24
N VAL A 97 -2.14 4.79 10.43
CA VAL A 97 -2.49 3.40 10.67
C VAL A 97 -1.24 2.53 10.57
N THR A 98 -1.12 1.53 11.44
CA THR A 98 -0.08 0.50 11.35
C THR A 98 -0.73 -0.81 10.99
N LEU A 99 -0.33 -1.39 9.86
CA LEU A 99 -0.89 -2.64 9.33
C LEU A 99 0.19 -3.72 9.31
N VAL A 100 -0.20 -4.97 9.55
CA VAL A 100 0.71 -6.12 9.46
C VAL A 100 0.59 -6.74 8.08
N ARG A 101 1.71 -6.89 7.36
CA ARG A 101 1.71 -7.47 6.02
C ARG A 101 1.26 -8.93 6.06
N SER A 102 0.37 -9.31 5.15
CA SER A 102 -0.12 -10.68 5.03
C SER A 102 0.21 -11.28 3.66
N ALA A 103 0.41 -12.59 3.62
CA ALA A 103 0.51 -13.33 2.38
C ALA A 103 -0.88 -13.34 1.72
N GLY A 104 -1.05 -12.61 0.62
CA GLY A 104 -2.35 -12.55 -0.05
C GLY A 104 -2.89 -13.95 -0.33
N SER A 105 -4.16 -14.21 0.00
CA SER A 105 -4.84 -15.46 -0.37
C SER A 105 -5.37 -15.40 -1.80
N SER A 106 -5.47 -16.59 -2.40
CA SER A 106 -5.36 -16.88 -3.84
C SER A 106 -6.53 -16.48 -4.75
N ASP A 107 -7.31 -15.44 -4.43
CA ASP A 107 -8.20 -14.77 -5.40
C ASP A 107 -7.68 -13.36 -5.80
N ASP A 108 -6.66 -12.82 -5.11
CA ASP A 108 -6.47 -11.35 -5.00
C ASP A 108 -5.04 -10.80 -5.21
N PRO A 109 -4.89 -9.62 -5.86
CA PRO A 109 -3.85 -9.29 -6.87
C PRO A 109 -2.45 -8.86 -6.39
N TYR A 110 -2.03 -9.18 -5.16
CA TYR A 110 -0.70 -8.78 -4.67
C TYR A 110 0.19 -9.91 -4.12
N ALA A 111 -0.17 -11.17 -4.31
CA ALA A 111 0.73 -12.29 -4.01
C ALA A 111 1.92 -12.33 -4.99
N THR A 112 3.01 -11.61 -4.69
CA THR A 112 4.26 -11.73 -5.45
C THR A 112 5.07 -12.87 -4.85
N THR A 113 4.91 -14.08 -5.39
CA THR A 113 5.90 -15.15 -5.20
C THR A 113 7.12 -14.82 -6.04
N VAL A 114 8.21 -14.36 -5.41
CA VAL A 114 9.51 -14.22 -6.08
C VAL A 114 10.16 -15.60 -6.24
N ALA A 115 9.68 -16.40 -7.18
CA ALA A 115 10.47 -17.52 -7.70
C ALA A 115 11.44 -16.98 -8.76
N ARG A 116 12.75 -17.01 -8.50
CA ARG A 116 13.76 -16.93 -9.56
C ARG A 116 14.38 -18.30 -9.74
N HIS A 117 14.15 -18.88 -10.92
CA HIS A 117 14.79 -20.10 -11.40
C HIS A 117 16.32 -19.93 -11.49
N ALA A 118 17.01 -21.04 -11.26
CA ALA A 118 18.46 -21.23 -11.28
C ALA A 118 19.13 -20.89 -12.62
#